data_AF-A0A1D2YS68-F1
#
_entry.id   AF-A0A1D2YS68-F1
#
_cell.length_a   1.000
_cell.length_b   1.000
_cell.length_c   1.000
_cell.angle_alpha   90.00
_cell.angle_beta   90.00
_cell.angle_gamma   90.00
#
_symmetry.space_group_name_H-M   'P 1'
#
loop_
_entity.id
_entity.type
_entity.pdbx_description
1 polymer ?
#
loop_
_entity_poly.entity_id
_entity_poly.type
_entity_poly.pdbx_seq_one_letter_code
_entity_poly.pdbx_strand_id
1 'polypeptide(L)'
;MFIKRLIVRKTEPNIEIIRDIPFKLNGLNLIVDITDNIPQTSGNSVGKSTAVKIIDLCLGAKTPSYLYKDNETKTDNEKIKNFLEEYKVEAELILFNEKNHISIRRGLYKNGSRFIDDKPYKKDWS
;
A
#
# COMPACT_ATOMS: atom_id res chain seq x y z
N MET A 1 -13.51 0.35 -14.31
CA MET A 1 -12.12 -0.07 -14.04
C MET A 1 -12.11 -0.68 -12.66
N PHE A 2 -11.62 -1.90 -12.50
CA PHE A 2 -11.65 -2.68 -11.26
C PHE A 2 -10.22 -2.88 -10.73
N ILE A 3 -10.08 -3.01 -9.42
CA ILE A 3 -8.83 -3.46 -8.80
C ILE A 3 -8.77 -4.98 -9.01
N LYS A 4 -7.69 -5.45 -9.64
CA LYS A 4 -7.43 -6.87 -9.85
C LYS A 4 -6.54 -7.43 -8.74
N ARG A 5 -5.54 -6.66 -8.31
CA ARG A 5 -4.52 -7.12 -7.36
C ARG A 5 -3.84 -5.95 -6.66
N LEU A 6 -3.47 -6.15 -5.40
CA LEU A 6 -2.54 -5.28 -4.67
C LEU A 6 -1.34 -6.13 -4.21
N ILE A 7 -0.14 -5.73 -4.61
CA ILE A 7 1.11 -6.36 -4.19
C ILE A 7 1.88 -5.35 -3.34
N VAL A 8 2.49 -5.80 -2.24
CA VAL A 8 3.40 -5.01 -1.41
C VAL A 8 4.69 -5.80 -1.24
N ARG A 9 5.82 -5.16 -1.53
CA ARG A 9 7.14 -5.81 -1.51
C ARG A 9 8.21 -4.91 -0.94
N LYS A 10 9.22 -5.52 -0.31
CA LYS A 10 10.53 -4.91 -0.14
C LYS A 10 11.24 -4.95 -1.49
N THR A 11 12.03 -3.93 -1.78
CA THR A 11 12.90 -3.95 -2.97
C THR A 11 14.37 -4.00 -2.61
N GLU A 12 14.72 -3.70 -1.35
CA GLU A 12 16.07 -3.72 -0.82
C GLU A 12 16.14 -4.61 0.43
N PRO A 13 17.26 -5.33 0.66
CA PRO A 13 18.37 -5.54 -0.27
C PRO A 13 18.02 -6.48 -1.43
N ASN A 14 16.87 -7.16 -1.34
CA ASN A 14 16.35 -8.05 -2.37
C ASN A 14 14.85 -7.85 -2.51
N ILE A 15 14.29 -8.26 -3.65
CA ILE A 15 12.85 -8.24 -3.84
C ILE A 15 12.21 -9.34 -3.00
N GLU A 16 11.34 -8.95 -2.06
CA GLU A 16 10.58 -9.85 -1.20
C GLU A 16 9.11 -9.40 -1.15
N ILE A 17 8.19 -10.25 -1.61
CA ILE A 17 6.75 -9.97 -1.54
C ILE A 17 6.28 -10.18 -0.10
N ILE A 18 5.85 -9.11 0.56
CA ILE A 18 5.29 -9.15 1.93
C ILE A 18 3.79 -9.45 1.88
N ARG A 19 3.09 -8.92 0.88
CA ARG A 19 1.66 -9.15 0.67
C ARG A 19 1.32 -9.25 -0.80
N ASP A 20 0.40 -10.16 -1.09
CA ASP A 20 -0.14 -10.38 -2.42
C ASP A 20 -1.64 -10.64 -2.28
N ILE A 21 -2.44 -9.67 -2.70
CA ILE A 21 -3.89 -9.63 -2.47
C ILE A 21 -4.60 -9.61 -3.82
N PRO A 22 -5.03 -10.76 -4.35
CA PRO A 22 -5.93 -10.81 -5.49
C PRO A 22 -7.34 -10.39 -5.07
N PHE A 23 -7.98 -9.54 -5.88
CA PHE A 23 -9.37 -9.14 -5.68
C PHE A 23 -10.29 -9.98 -6.56
N LYS A 24 -11.46 -10.34 -6.04
CA LYS A 24 -12.53 -10.92 -6.85
C LYS A 24 -13.03 -9.85 -7.82
N LEU A 25 -12.96 -10.16 -9.12
CA LEU A 25 -13.48 -9.29 -10.17
C LEU A 25 -15.02 -9.28 -10.19
N ASN A 26 -15.62 -10.42 -9.82
CA ASN A 26 -17.06 -10.59 -9.70
C ASN A 26 -17.40 -10.83 -8.22
N GLY A 27 -18.27 -9.99 -7.66
CA GLY A 27 -18.73 -10.06 -6.28
C GLY A 27 -17.99 -9.14 -5.30
N LEU A 28 -18.28 -9.31 -4.02
CA LEU A 28 -17.82 -8.44 -2.93
C LEU A 28 -16.46 -8.89 -2.38
N ASN A 29 -15.57 -7.92 -2.13
CA ASN A 29 -14.32 -8.12 -1.40
C ASN A 29 -14.48 -7.55 0.02
N LEU A 30 -14.08 -8.31 1.05
CA LEU A 30 -14.19 -7.93 2.46
C LEU A 30 -12.80 -7.91 3.11
N ILE A 31 -12.44 -6.80 3.76
CA ILE A 31 -11.22 -6.69 4.57
C ILE A 31 -11.64 -6.82 6.04
N VAL A 32 -11.47 -8.02 6.59
CA VAL A 32 -11.90 -8.37 7.96
C VAL A 32 -10.72 -8.54 8.88
N ASP A 33 -10.95 -8.38 10.19
CA ASP A 33 -9.95 -8.71 11.20
C ASP A 33 -9.96 -10.21 11.47
N ILE A 34 -8.78 -10.81 11.64
CA ILE A 34 -8.65 -12.19 12.10
C ILE A 34 -8.23 -12.09 13.56
N THR A 35 -9.21 -12.13 14.44
CA THR A 35 -8.96 -12.23 15.88
C THR A 35 -8.88 -13.72 16.22
N ASP A 36 -7.67 -14.25 16.38
CA ASP A 36 -7.52 -15.56 17.01
C ASP A 36 -8.04 -15.47 18.45
N ASN A 37 -8.66 -16.54 18.96
CA ASN A 37 -9.24 -16.64 20.32
C ASN A 37 -8.16 -16.63 21.45
N ILE A 38 -7.06 -15.90 21.27
CA ILE A 38 -5.99 -15.71 22.23
C ILE A 38 -6.17 -14.33 22.86
N PRO A 39 -6.58 -14.24 24.14
CA PRO A 39 -6.83 -12.97 24.82
C PRO A 39 -5.51 -12.33 25.26
N GLN A 40 -4.63 -11.95 24.33
CA GLN A 40 -3.36 -11.27 24.66
C GLN A 40 -2.92 -10.22 23.62
N THR A 41 -3.82 -9.70 22.78
CA THR A 41 -3.60 -8.38 22.16
C THR A 41 -4.93 -7.80 21.69
N SER A 42 -5.55 -6.95 22.50
CA SER A 42 -6.61 -6.04 22.06
C SER A 42 -5.99 -4.99 21.11
N GLY A 43 -5.67 -5.40 19.89
CA GLY A 43 -5.09 -4.54 18.87
C GLY A 43 -6.16 -4.10 17.88
N ASN A 44 -6.95 -3.06 18.21
CA ASN A 44 -7.87 -2.40 17.26
C ASN A 44 -7.18 -1.75 16.04
N SER A 45 -5.94 -2.15 15.71
CA SER A 45 -5.09 -1.58 14.67
C SER A 45 -4.49 -2.63 13.73
N VAL A 46 -5.01 -3.87 13.70
CA VAL A 46 -4.57 -4.88 12.73
C VAL A 46 -4.89 -4.40 11.31
N GLY A 47 -3.90 -3.83 10.60
CA GLY A 47 -3.68 -3.74 9.14
C GLY A 47 -4.79 -3.28 8.17
N LYS A 48 -6.06 -3.21 8.58
CA LYS A 48 -7.24 -3.01 7.72
C LYS A 48 -7.21 -1.66 7.03
N SER A 49 -7.09 -0.60 7.82
CA SER A 49 -6.96 0.75 7.29
C SER A 49 -5.69 0.89 6.46
N THR A 50 -4.60 0.21 6.81
CA THR A 50 -3.34 0.24 6.04
C THR A 50 -3.54 -0.24 4.60
N ALA A 51 -4.31 -1.30 4.36
CA ALA A 51 -4.62 -1.76 3.01
C ALA A 51 -5.33 -0.67 2.18
N VAL A 52 -6.34 -0.02 2.76
CA VAL A 52 -7.07 1.08 2.11
C VAL A 52 -6.16 2.28 1.87
N LYS A 53 -5.35 2.66 2.85
CA LYS A 53 -4.36 3.75 2.73
C LYS A 53 -3.36 3.52 1.60
N ILE A 54 -2.90 2.28 1.41
CA ILE A 54 -1.98 1.93 0.32
C ILE A 54 -2.66 2.08 -1.04
N ILE A 55 -3.92 1.66 -1.17
CA ILE A 55 -4.70 1.87 -2.39
C ILE A 55 -4.82 3.37 -2.69
N ASP A 56 -5.20 4.17 -1.70
CA ASP A 56 -5.28 5.64 -1.82
C ASP A 56 -3.96 6.27 -2.26
N LEU A 57 -2.83 5.79 -1.74
CA LEU A 57 -1.49 6.25 -2.12
C LEU A 57 -1.14 5.91 -3.57
N CYS A 58 -1.49 4.72 -4.03
CA CYS A 58 -1.32 4.32 -5.43
C CYS A 58 -2.16 5.24 -6.34
N LEU A 59 -3.39 5.55 -5.95
CA LEU A 59 -4.28 6.46 -6.68
C LEU A 59 -3.94 7.95 -6.52
N GLY A 60 -2.87 8.28 -5.80
CA GLY A 60 -2.31 9.64 -5.74
C GLY A 60 -2.93 10.56 -4.69
N ALA A 61 -3.77 10.06 -3.78
CA ALA A 61 -4.52 10.89 -2.83
C ALA A 61 -3.67 11.50 -1.71
N LYS A 62 -2.55 10.87 -1.32
CA LYS A 62 -1.73 11.27 -0.15
C LYS A 62 -0.22 11.07 -0.37
N THR A 63 0.56 11.51 0.62
CA THR A 63 2.00 11.25 0.75
C THR A 63 2.25 10.00 1.61
N PRO A 64 3.39 9.30 1.44
CA PRO A 64 3.69 8.08 2.19
C PRO A 64 3.68 8.22 3.71
N SER A 65 3.89 9.44 4.24
CA SER A 65 3.71 9.76 5.66
C SER A 65 2.35 9.39 6.24
N TYR A 66 1.32 9.29 5.41
CA TYR A 66 -0.01 8.85 5.84
C TYR A 66 -0.06 7.41 6.42
N LEU A 67 0.97 6.60 6.15
CA LEU A 67 1.10 5.24 6.69
C LEU A 67 1.62 5.19 8.12
N TYR A 68 2.47 6.15 8.51
CA TYR A 68 3.15 6.14 9.82
C TYR A 68 2.80 7.32 10.71
N LYS A 69 2.19 8.39 10.17
CA LYS A 69 1.80 9.55 10.96
C LYS A 69 0.45 9.31 11.62
N ASP A 70 0.42 9.48 12.93
CA ASP A 70 -0.78 9.46 13.75
C ASP A 70 -1.51 10.82 13.63
N ASN A 71 -2.80 10.80 13.31
CA ASN A 71 -3.56 12.02 13.07
C ASN A 71 -3.94 12.76 14.35
N GLU A 72 -4.02 12.06 15.49
CA GLU A 72 -4.46 12.62 16.77
C GLU A 72 -3.28 13.29 17.48
N THR A 73 -2.18 12.56 17.61
CA THR A 73 -0.96 13.00 18.29
C THR A 73 -0.03 13.79 17.37
N LYS A 74 -0.22 13.71 16.04
CA LYS A 74 0.67 14.25 15.00
C LYS A 74 2.10 13.70 15.06
N THR A 75 2.31 12.59 15.76
CA THR A 75 3.61 11.92 15.89
C THR A 75 3.79 10.86 14.81
N ASP A 76 5.06 10.57 14.49
CA ASP A 76 5.41 9.52 13.54
C ASP A 76 5.64 8.20 14.32
N ASN A 77 5.06 7.11 13.82
CA ASN A 77 5.48 5.76 14.20
C ASN A 77 6.82 5.45 13.52
N GLU A 78 7.91 5.79 14.21
CA GLU A 78 9.28 5.64 13.73
C GLU A 78 9.61 4.19 13.32
N LYS A 79 9.00 3.17 13.96
CA LYS A 79 9.19 1.77 13.56
C LYS A 79 8.67 1.50 12.14
N ILE A 80 7.45 1.96 11.83
CA ILE A 80 6.87 1.80 10.48
C ILE A 80 7.66 2.63 9.47
N LYS A 81 7.98 3.88 9.80
CA LYS A 81 8.74 4.78 8.93
C LYS A 81 10.11 4.19 8.57
N ASN A 82 10.88 3.75 9.57
CA ASN A 82 12.19 3.13 9.36
C ASN A 82 12.07 1.86 8.52
N PHE A 83 11.09 1.00 8.79
CA PHE A 83 10.84 -0.19 7.97
C PHE A 83 10.59 0.15 6.49
N LEU A 84 9.75 1.16 6.21
CA LEU A 84 9.46 1.59 4.84
C LEU A 84 10.69 2.17 4.14
N GLU A 85 11.48 2.98 4.85
CA GLU A 85 12.68 3.63 4.34
C GLU A 85 13.85 2.67 4.11
N GLU A 86 14.10 1.75 5.05
CA GLU A 86 15.20 0.79 5.02
C GLU A 86 15.02 -0.21 3.87
N TYR A 87 13.83 -0.81 3.76
CA TYR A 87 13.55 -1.85 2.76
C TYR A 87 13.00 -1.33 1.44
N LYS A 88 12.94 0.00 1.29
CA LYS A 88 12.38 0.70 0.12
C LYS A 88 11.05 0.09 -0.33
N VAL A 89 10.13 -0.06 0.62
CA VAL A 89 8.88 -0.78 0.39
C VAL A 89 8.07 -0.12 -0.72
N GLU A 90 7.60 -0.94 -1.67
CA GLU A 90 6.81 -0.53 -2.83
C GLU A 90 5.45 -1.26 -2.82
N ALA A 91 4.40 -0.54 -3.21
CA ALA A 91 3.12 -1.12 -3.55
C ALA A 91 2.89 -1.10 -5.06
N GLU A 92 2.27 -2.15 -5.59
CA GLU A 92 1.80 -2.24 -6.96
C GLU A 92 0.29 -2.53 -6.97
N LEU A 93 -0.47 -1.59 -7.52
CA LEU A 93 -1.90 -1.71 -7.72
C LEU A 93 -2.19 -2.03 -9.19
N ILE A 94 -2.69 -3.22 -9.44
CA ILE A 94 -3.04 -3.67 -10.79
C ILE A 94 -4.53 -3.40 -11.01
N LEU A 95 -4.82 -2.53 -11.97
CA LEU A 95 -6.16 -2.18 -12.40
C LEU A 95 -6.48 -2.87 -13.73
N PHE A 96 -7.76 -3.16 -13.93
CA PHE A 96 -8.24 -3.84 -15.13
C PHE A 96 -9.58 -3.27 -15.60
N ASN A 97 -9.77 -3.22 -16.91
CA ASN A 97 -11.07 -3.19 -17.56
C ASN A 97 -11.00 -4.09 -18.81
N GLU A 98 -12.13 -4.34 -19.47
CA GLU A 98 -12.21 -5.26 -20.63
C GLU A 98 -11.16 -5.03 -21.73
N LYS A 99 -10.63 -3.81 -21.85
CA LYS A 99 -9.69 -3.42 -22.93
C LYS A 99 -8.27 -3.17 -22.43
N ASN A 100 -8.08 -2.82 -21.16
CA ASN A 100 -6.84 -2.28 -20.64
C ASN A 100 -6.45 -2.89 -19.28
N HIS A 101 -5.16 -3.11 -19.12
CA HIS A 101 -4.51 -3.35 -17.84
C HIS A 101 -3.61 -2.17 -17.52
N ILE A 102 -3.65 -1.69 -16.28
CA ILE A 102 -2.79 -0.62 -15.81
C ILE A 102 -2.09 -1.10 -14.55
N SER A 103 -0.77 -1.01 -14.50
CA SER A 103 0.00 -1.19 -13.26
C SER A 103 0.45 0.15 -12.72
N ILE A 104 0.07 0.45 -11.46
CA ILE A 104 0.54 1.62 -10.74
C ILE A 104 1.48 1.16 -9.65
N ARG A 105 2.77 1.51 -9.76
CA ARG A 105 3.76 1.25 -8.71
C ARG A 105 4.08 2.51 -7.93
N ARG A 106 4.12 2.39 -6.61
CA ARG A 106 4.31 3.50 -5.68
C ARG A 106 5.24 3.12 -4.54
N GLY A 107 6.38 3.79 -4.44
CA GLY A 107 7.23 3.75 -3.26
C GLY A 107 6.49 4.32 -2.04
N LEU A 108 6.51 3.56 -0.95
CA LEU A 108 5.84 3.85 0.32
C LEU A 108 6.76 4.56 1.33
N TYR A 109 7.88 5.10 0.86
CA TYR A 109 8.87 5.85 1.63
C TYR A 109 9.02 7.28 1.07
N LYS A 110 9.72 8.16 1.80
CA LYS A 110 9.91 9.56 1.39
C LYS A 110 10.60 9.61 0.04
N ASN A 111 10.06 10.44 -0.86
CA ASN A 111 10.53 10.56 -2.25
C ASN A 111 10.52 9.23 -3.03
N GLY A 112 9.70 8.26 -2.60
CA GLY A 112 9.53 7.00 -3.30
C GLY A 112 9.10 7.18 -4.76
N SER A 113 9.71 6.37 -5.63
CA SER A 113 9.46 6.38 -7.06
C SER A 113 8.00 6.05 -7.39
N ARG A 114 7.55 6.51 -8.55
CA ARG A 114 6.19 6.28 -9.04
C ARG A 114 6.29 5.80 -10.48
N PHE A 115 5.51 4.78 -10.82
CA PHE A 115 5.46 4.26 -12.18
C PHE A 115 4.01 4.00 -12.58
N ILE A 116 3.73 4.21 -13.86
CA ILE A 116 2.52 3.77 -14.53
C ILE A 116 2.98 2.94 -15.73
N ASP A 117 2.59 1.67 -15.78
CA ASP A 117 3.02 0.70 -16.81
C ASP A 117 4.54 0.73 -17.03
N ASP A 118 5.28 0.63 -15.91
CA ASP A 118 6.74 0.67 -15.80
C ASP A 118 7.43 1.95 -16.28
N LYS A 119 6.67 2.96 -16.71
CA LYS A 119 7.19 4.27 -17.06
C LYS A 119 7.24 5.16 -15.83
N PRO A 120 8.38 5.81 -15.52
CA PRO A 120 8.47 6.76 -14.42
C PRO A 120 7.42 7.85 -14.55
N TYR A 121 6.64 8.07 -13.49
CA TYR A 121 5.67 9.15 -13.41
C TYR A 121 6.23 10.28 -12.53
N LYS A 122 6.58 11.40 -13.16
CA LYS A 122 6.89 12.65 -12.46
C LYS A 122 5.62 13.48 -12.42
N LYS A 123 5.20 13.89 -11.23
CA LYS A 123 4.10 14.85 -11.11
C LYS A 123 4.68 16.22 -11.43
N ASP A 124 4.49 16.69 -12.66
CA ASP A 124 4.85 18.06 -13.03
C ASP A 124 4.01 19.01 -12.17
N TRP A 125 4.66 19.84 -11.38
CA TRP A 125 4.01 20.93 -10.67
C TRP A 125 3.94 22.10 -11.66
N SER A 126 2.75 22.34 -12.21
CA SER A 126 2.37 23.64 -12.78
C SER A 126 1.71 24.48 -11.71
#